data_AF-A0A838HPP8-F1
#
_entry.id   AF-A0A838HPP8-F1
#
_cell.length_a   1.000
_cell.length_b   1.000
_cell.length_c   1.000
_cell.angle_alpha   90.00
_cell.angle_beta   90.00
_cell.angle_gamma   90.00
#
_symmetry.space_group_name_H-M   'P 1'
#
loop_
_entity.id
_entity.type
_entity.pdbx_description
1 polymer ?
#
loop_
_entity_poly.entity_id
_entity_poly.type
_entity_poly.pdbx_seq_one_letter_code
_entity_poly.pdbx_strand_id
1 'polypeptide(L)'
;MPVILFADFTCADSYSTETMLAAISTELGTEVHYRAFERYPAGTPLPDMRPRTRKAHEAARFARDRGMERPVRDAIYAAHFVEGRDIGRVDVLVELGTALGLDRTELKVV
;
A
#
# COMPACT_ATOMS: atom_id res chain seq x y z
N MET A 1 10.74 -3.77 20.33
CA MET A 1 9.27 -3.97 20.46
C MET A 1 8.67 -3.64 19.11
N PRO A 2 7.85 -4.50 18.49
CA PRO A 2 7.32 -4.22 17.15
C PRO A 2 6.32 -3.06 17.18
N VAL A 3 6.36 -2.22 16.15
CA VAL A 3 5.38 -1.13 15.94
C VAL A 3 4.32 -1.65 14.99
N ILE A 4 3.04 -1.56 15.38
CA ILE A 4 1.92 -1.88 14.50
C ILE A 4 1.37 -0.58 13.93
N LEU A 5 1.39 -0.44 12.61
CA LEU A 5 0.87 0.73 11.92
C LEU A 5 -0.37 0.34 11.11
N PHE A 6 -1.52 0.88 11.51
CA PHE A 6 -2.75 0.82 10.72
C PHE A 6 -2.73 1.95 9.69
N ALA A 7 -2.87 1.60 8.41
CA ALA A 7 -2.70 2.55 7.33
C ALA A 7 -3.69 2.32 6.19
N ASP A 8 -4.01 3.42 5.48
CA ASP A 8 -4.81 3.43 4.26
C ASP A 8 -4.04 4.19 3.17
N PHE A 9 -4.01 3.66 1.95
CA PHE A 9 -3.22 4.23 0.85
C PHE A 9 -3.72 5.59 0.32
N THR A 10 -4.94 6.00 0.69
CA THR A 10 -5.50 7.32 0.35
C THR A 10 -5.39 8.33 1.49
N CYS A 11 -4.74 7.95 2.60
CA CYS A 11 -4.52 8.83 3.75
C CYS A 11 -3.14 9.49 3.69
N ALA A 12 -3.11 10.83 3.59
CA ALA A 12 -1.86 11.59 3.53
C ALA A 12 -1.01 11.44 4.82
N ASP A 13 -1.67 11.28 5.97
CA ASP A 13 -1.00 11.04 7.24
C ASP A 13 -0.34 9.65 7.27
N SER A 14 -0.98 8.63 6.69
CA SER A 14 -0.38 7.30 6.53
C SER A 14 0.85 7.35 5.61
N TYR A 15 0.77 8.03 4.47
CA TYR A 15 1.91 8.17 3.56
C TYR A 15 3.12 8.83 4.24
N SER A 16 2.88 9.96 4.90
CA SER A 16 3.93 10.72 5.60
C SER A 16 4.53 9.91 6.76
N THR A 17 3.67 9.23 7.54
CA THR A 17 4.08 8.38 8.66
C THR A 17 4.91 7.20 8.18
N GLU A 18 4.51 6.50 7.13
CA GLU A 18 5.26 5.36 6.61
C GLU A 18 6.62 5.76 6.04
N THR A 19 6.71 6.92 5.40
CA THR A 19 7.98 7.47 4.90
C THR A 19 8.94 7.75 6.05
N MET A 20 8.49 8.44 7.10
CA MET A 20 9.31 8.73 8.27
C MET A 20 9.67 7.47 9.06
N LEU A 21 8.72 6.56 9.23
CA LEU A 21 8.91 5.33 9.98
C LEU A 21 9.89 4.39 9.28
N ALA A 22 9.99 4.39 7.95
CA ALA A 22 11.03 3.66 7.23
C ALA A 22 12.44 4.10 7.64
N ALA A 23 12.67 5.42 7.66
CA ALA A 23 13.96 5.99 8.00
C ALA A 23 14.34 5.65 9.45
N ILE A 24 13.41 5.88 10.38
CA ILE A 24 13.67 5.74 11.81
C ILE A 24 13.68 4.28 12.27
N SER A 25 12.86 3.40 11.70
CA SER A 25 12.81 1.98 12.09
C SER A 25 14.15 1.26 11.88
N THR A 26 14.87 1.62 10.83
CA THR A 26 16.22 1.14 10.55
C THR A 26 17.19 1.57 11.64
N GLU A 27 17.14 2.84 12.05
CA GLU A 27 17.99 3.40 13.11
C GLU A 27 17.69 2.78 14.48
N LEU A 28 16.40 2.55 14.77
CA LEU A 28 15.94 2.00 16.04
C LEU A 28 15.95 0.47 16.09
N GLY A 29 16.37 -0.22 15.03
CA GLY A 29 16.34 -1.68 14.92
C GLY A 29 14.96 -2.28 15.23
N THR A 30 13.89 -1.58 14.85
CA THR A 30 12.52 -1.93 15.23
C THR A 30 11.73 -2.41 14.02
N GLU A 31 11.10 -3.57 14.16
CA GLU A 31 10.23 -4.12 13.12
C GLU A 31 8.90 -3.34 13.05
N VAL A 32 8.45 -3.06 11.82
CA VAL A 32 7.18 -2.38 11.54
C VAL A 32 6.20 -3.37 10.92
N HIS A 33 5.04 -3.53 11.55
CA HIS A 33 3.97 -4.40 11.10
C HIS A 33 2.85 -3.55 10.51
N TYR A 34 2.78 -3.50 9.19
CA TYR A 34 1.69 -2.82 8.50
C TYR A 34 0.38 -3.60 8.65
N ARG A 35 -0.71 -2.89 8.93
CA ARG A 35 -2.07 -3.43 9.00
C ARG A 35 -2.98 -2.61 8.10
N ALA A 36 -3.70 -3.29 7.23
CA ALA A 36 -4.69 -2.68 6.38
C ALA A 36 -5.77 -2.02 7.23
N PHE A 37 -6.05 -0.77 6.95
CA PHE A 37 -7.22 -0.05 7.42
C PHE A 37 -7.91 0.53 6.18
N GLU A 38 -9.20 0.22 5.98
CA GLU A 38 -9.99 0.85 4.93
C GLU A 38 -10.67 2.08 5.52
N ARG A 39 -10.26 3.27 5.07
CA ARG A 39 -10.89 4.53 5.51
C ARG A 39 -12.39 4.57 5.16
N TYR A 40 -12.75 3.93 4.05
CA TYR A 40 -14.10 3.82 3.54
C TYR A 40 -14.41 2.37 3.16
N PRO A 41 -14.90 1.56 4.13
CA PRO A 41 -15.14 0.14 3.89
C PRO A 41 -16.25 -0.10 2.85
N ALA A 42 -16.37 -1.35 2.40
CA ALA A 42 -17.40 -1.75 1.45
C ALA A 42 -18.80 -1.32 1.92
N GLY A 43 -19.58 -0.72 1.01
CA GLY A 43 -20.91 -0.21 1.30
C GLY A 43 -20.97 1.24 1.80
N THR A 44 -19.84 1.88 2.12
CA THR A 44 -19.84 3.32 2.43
C THR A 44 -19.71 4.15 1.15
N PRO A 45 -20.37 5.32 1.05
CA PRO A 45 -20.11 6.26 -0.02
C PRO A 45 -18.67 6.75 0.06
N LEU A 46 -18.02 6.88 -1.09
CA LEU A 46 -16.71 7.51 -1.19
C LEU A 46 -16.94 9.01 -1.35
N PRO A 47 -16.34 9.86 -0.51
CA PRO A 47 -16.21 11.25 -0.88
C PRO A 47 -15.32 11.34 -2.15
N ASP A 48 -15.52 12.39 -2.93
CA ASP A 48 -14.54 12.89 -3.91
C ASP A 48 -13.93 11.88 -4.92
N MET A 49 -14.68 10.86 -5.34
CA MET A 49 -14.25 9.86 -6.34
C MET A 49 -12.91 9.17 -5.99
N ARG A 50 -12.57 9.04 -4.71
CA ARG A 50 -11.31 8.41 -4.31
C ARG A 50 -11.25 6.92 -4.72
N PRO A 51 -10.05 6.41 -5.01
CA PRO A 51 -9.84 4.98 -5.20
C PRO A 51 -10.30 4.14 -4.01
N ARG A 52 -10.85 2.95 -4.27
CA ARG A 52 -11.04 1.92 -3.24
C ARG A 52 -9.68 1.30 -2.91
N THR A 53 -9.31 1.24 -1.64
CA THR A 53 -7.97 0.77 -1.22
C THR A 53 -7.87 -0.73 -0.96
N ARG A 54 -8.99 -1.46 -0.94
CA ARG A 54 -9.00 -2.92 -0.69
C ARG A 54 -8.02 -3.69 -1.59
N LYS A 55 -8.07 -3.44 -2.90
CA LYS A 55 -7.18 -4.13 -3.87
C LYS A 55 -5.72 -3.76 -3.67
N ALA A 56 -5.43 -2.50 -3.33
CA ALA A 56 -4.09 -2.06 -2.98
C ALA A 56 -3.56 -2.76 -1.70
N HIS A 57 -4.41 -2.95 -0.70
CA HIS A 57 -4.08 -3.72 0.51
C HIS A 57 -3.82 -5.20 0.23
N GLU A 58 -4.64 -5.82 -0.62
CA GLU A 58 -4.44 -7.19 -1.10
C GLU A 58 -3.07 -7.31 -1.82
N ALA A 59 -2.74 -6.39 -2.74
CA ALA A 59 -1.45 -6.36 -3.43
C ALA A 59 -0.25 -6.19 -2.47
N ALA A 60 -0.33 -5.28 -1.50
CA ALA A 60 0.74 -5.10 -0.51
C ALA A 60 0.92 -6.34 0.38
N ARG A 61 -0.19 -6.97 0.79
CA ARG A 61 -0.18 -8.23 1.55
C ARG A 61 0.50 -9.35 0.75
N PHE A 62 0.18 -9.47 -0.53
CA PHE A 62 0.80 -10.44 -1.43
C PHE A 62 2.31 -10.21 -1.57
N ALA A 63 2.73 -8.95 -1.67
CA ALA A 63 4.14 -8.58 -1.74
C ALA A 63 4.89 -8.89 -0.45
N ARG A 64 4.24 -8.82 0.72
CA ARG A 64 4.83 -9.17 2.01
C ARG A 64 5.33 -10.60 2.06
N ASP A 65 4.55 -11.54 1.53
CA ASP A 65 4.93 -12.97 1.52
C ASP A 65 6.17 -13.23 0.65
N ARG A 66 6.63 -12.23 -0.12
CA ARG A 66 7.83 -12.23 -0.97
C ARG A 66 8.94 -11.28 -0.48
N GLY A 67 8.80 -10.69 0.70
CA GLY A 67 9.76 -9.70 1.23
C GLY A 67 9.72 -8.33 0.52
N MET A 68 8.67 -8.07 -0.27
CA MET A 68 8.54 -6.89 -1.12
C MET A 68 7.43 -5.93 -0.65
N GLU A 69 6.91 -6.10 0.57
CA GLU A 69 5.83 -5.24 1.10
C GLU A 69 6.20 -3.77 1.01
N ARG A 70 7.39 -3.39 1.48
CA ARG A 70 7.80 -1.99 1.52
C ARG A 70 7.92 -1.35 0.14
N PRO A 71 8.71 -1.89 -0.82
CA PRO A 71 8.76 -1.35 -2.18
C PRO A 71 7.39 -1.22 -2.85
N VAL A 72 6.49 -2.18 -2.65
CA VAL A 72 5.15 -2.13 -3.23
C VAL A 72 4.30 -1.05 -2.57
N ARG A 73 4.35 -0.91 -1.24
CA ARG A 73 3.65 0.17 -0.54
C ARG A 73 4.12 1.54 -1.02
N ASP A 74 5.43 1.73 -1.18
CA ASP A 74 6.00 2.98 -1.71
C ASP A 74 5.52 3.27 -3.14
N ALA A 75 5.52 2.25 -4.01
CA ALA A 75 5.02 2.40 -5.38
C ALA A 75 3.53 2.75 -5.44
N ILE A 76 2.70 2.16 -4.57
CA ILE A 76 1.27 2.47 -4.48
C ILE A 76 1.07 3.91 -3.99
N TYR A 77 1.80 4.35 -2.97
CA TYR A 77 1.72 5.72 -2.48
C TYR A 77 2.16 6.73 -3.54
N ALA A 78 3.27 6.47 -4.24
CA ALA A 78 3.74 7.33 -5.34
C ALA A 78 2.71 7.39 -6.47
N ALA A 79 2.16 6.25 -6.89
CA ALA A 79 1.11 6.20 -7.90
C ALA A 79 -0.10 7.05 -7.51
N HIS A 80 -0.52 7.03 -6.23
CA HIS A 80 -1.67 7.81 -5.78
C HIS A 80 -1.36 9.30 -5.59
N PHE A 81 -0.37 9.64 -4.76
CA PHE A 81 -0.12 11.01 -4.31
C PHE A 81 0.76 11.83 -5.26
N VAL A 82 1.60 11.19 -6.06
CA VAL A 82 2.54 11.86 -6.97
C VAL A 82 2.03 11.79 -8.42
N GLU A 83 1.59 10.62 -8.85
CA GLU A 83 1.19 10.38 -10.25
C GLU A 83 -0.32 10.59 -10.50
N GLY A 84 -1.13 10.69 -9.43
CA GLY A 84 -2.58 10.87 -9.55
C GLY A 84 -3.32 9.66 -10.14
N ARG A 85 -2.75 8.47 -10.04
CA ARG A 85 -3.31 7.23 -10.60
C ARG A 85 -4.35 6.60 -9.68
N ASP A 86 -5.30 5.91 -10.30
CA ASP A 86 -6.34 5.16 -9.59
C ASP A 86 -5.82 3.80 -9.11
N ILE A 87 -5.35 3.77 -7.87
CA ILE A 87 -4.86 2.56 -7.18
C ILE A 87 -5.98 1.57 -6.79
N GLY A 88 -7.23 1.87 -7.10
CA GLY A 88 -8.36 0.94 -6.96
C GLY A 88 -8.47 0.00 -8.15
N ARG A 89 -7.77 0.29 -9.26
CA ARG A 89 -7.75 -0.56 -10.44
C ARG A 89 -6.66 -1.63 -10.36
N VAL A 90 -7.06 -2.86 -10.67
CA VAL A 90 -6.16 -4.02 -10.67
C VAL A 90 -5.03 -3.89 -11.69
N ASP A 91 -5.29 -3.31 -12.87
CA ASP A 91 -4.26 -3.15 -13.89
C ASP A 91 -3.14 -2.20 -13.47
N VAL A 92 -3.47 -1.10 -12.78
CA VAL A 92 -2.49 -0.20 -12.15
C VAL A 92 -1.63 -0.96 -11.13
N LEU A 93 -2.26 -1.70 -10.21
CA LEU A 93 -1.54 -2.45 -9.17
C LEU A 93 -0.64 -3.55 -9.75
N VAL A 94 -1.12 -4.25 -10.77
CA VAL A 94 -0.35 -5.28 -11.49
C VAL A 94 0.85 -4.66 -12.20
N GLU A 95 0.69 -3.49 -12.83
CA GLU A 95 1.79 -2.77 -13.47
C GLU A 95 2.87 -2.39 -12.44
N LEU A 96 2.48 -1.78 -11.32
CA LEU A 96 3.39 -1.39 -10.24
C LEU A 96 4.14 -2.60 -9.68
N GLY A 97 3.44 -3.68 -9.36
CA GLY A 97 4.06 -4.89 -8.84
C GLY A 97 4.97 -5.58 -9.85
N THR A 98 4.59 -5.64 -11.13
CA THR A 98 5.42 -6.23 -12.19
C THR A 98 6.70 -5.42 -12.39
N ALA A 99 6.64 -4.08 -12.32
CA ALA A 99 7.82 -3.23 -12.40
C ALA A 99 8.84 -3.48 -11.27
N LEU A 100 8.36 -4.00 -10.14
CA LEU A 100 9.18 -4.41 -8.99
C LEU A 100 9.57 -5.90 -9.02
N GLY A 101 9.27 -6.62 -10.11
CA GLY A 101 9.64 -8.02 -10.29
C GLY A 101 8.66 -9.04 -9.68
N LEU A 102 7.47 -8.62 -9.28
CA LEU A 102 6.42 -9.55 -8.85
C LEU A 102 5.72 -10.23 -10.04
N ASP A 103 5.21 -11.44 -9.81
CA ASP A 103 4.49 -12.18 -10.85
C ASP A 103 3.15 -11.51 -11.19
N ARG A 104 2.98 -11.23 -12.47
CA ARG A 104 1.77 -10.58 -13.02
C ARG A 104 0.51 -11.41 -12.81
N THR A 105 0.61 -12.73 -12.97
CA THR A 105 -0.55 -13.62 -12.93
C THR A 105 -1.08 -13.67 -11.51
N GLU A 106 -0.19 -13.86 -10.53
CA GLU A 106 -0.54 -13.89 -9.12
C GLU A 106 -1.14 -12.56 -8.63
N LEU A 107 -0.59 -11.41 -9.09
CA LEU A 107 -1.12 -10.07 -8.74
C LEU A 107 -2.53 -9.78 -9.28
N LYS A 108 -3.00 -10.48 -10.31
CA LYS A 108 -4.37 -10.31 -10.81
C LYS A 108 -5.41 -11.03 -9.95
N VAL A 109 -4.98 -11.98 -9.13
CA VAL A 109 -5.86 -12.88 -8.36
C VAL A 109 -6.02 -12.43 -6.91
N VAL A 110 -5.23 -11.45 -6.46
CA VAL A 110 -5.39 -10.81 -5.14
C VAL A 110 -6.61 -9.90 -5.15
#